data_AF-A0A263CZ76-F1
#
_entry.id   AF-A0A263CZ76-F1
#
_cell.length_a   1.000
_cell.length_b   1.000
_cell.length_c   1.000
_cell.angle_alpha   90.00
_cell.angle_beta   90.00
_cell.angle_gamma   90.00
#
_symmetry.space_group_name_H-M   'P 1'
#
loop_
_entity.id
_entity.type
_entity.pdbx_description
1 polymer ?
#
loop_
_entity_poly.entity_id
_entity_poly.type
_entity_poly.pdbx_seq_one_letter_code
_entity_poly.pdbx_strand_id
1 'polypeptide(L)'
;MFTDASAPEPPPAAPTPAPPRPPRRRPGLWAGLTAAVVALAVLAVTGFLAPGFLLGEDEPGDPRAVADRLVGGLNSRDAVALDELKCPTAEPDVDRAITGADRVRDLSVDSVREGSAMEAVVSLRGQVDGVPSSMRGRLLNSGGSWCWQDFSLFTSGPRSSAPSSASPSADPAQNSPLAVAQRFVDALNAKDGPAAEAIACGFAGQQLSTAVGKITAGAPALTVGADTGTGAEIGGQLDGGPVSGSVEVQDGCVAALNLA
;
A
#
# COMPACT_ATOMS: atom_id res chain seq x y z
N MET A 1 -65.32 -71.25 -47.98
CA MET A 1 -64.42 -71.61 -46.87
C MET A 1 -63.64 -70.37 -46.51
N PHE A 2 -63.83 -69.89 -45.26
CA PHE A 2 -62.94 -69.13 -44.35
C PHE A 2 -62.00 -68.07 -44.96
N THR A 3 -61.89 -66.82 -44.49
CA THR A 3 -62.41 -66.09 -43.31
C THR A 3 -62.02 -64.60 -43.46
N ASP A 4 -62.86 -63.70 -42.93
CA ASP A 4 -62.54 -62.55 -42.03
C ASP A 4 -61.28 -61.69 -42.29
N ALA A 5 -61.24 -60.36 -42.14
CA ALA A 5 -62.21 -59.30 -41.92
C ALA A 5 -61.43 -57.97 -41.93
N SER A 6 -62.17 -56.90 -42.20
CA SER A 6 -61.96 -55.53 -41.72
C SER A 6 -60.59 -54.87 -41.87
N ALA A 7 -60.55 -53.79 -42.66
CA ALA A 7 -60.68 -52.45 -42.09
C ALA A 7 -60.87 -51.38 -43.20
N PRO A 8 -61.63 -50.31 -42.90
CA PRO A 8 -62.18 -49.39 -43.89
C PRO A 8 -61.23 -48.31 -44.44
N GLU A 9 -61.67 -47.82 -45.59
CA GLU A 9 -61.12 -46.88 -46.56
C GLU A 9 -60.64 -45.51 -46.00
N PRO A 10 -59.49 -44.98 -46.44
CA PRO A 10 -59.12 -43.60 -46.19
C PRO A 10 -59.74 -42.63 -47.22
N PRO A 11 -60.42 -41.56 -46.79
CA PRO A 11 -60.93 -40.51 -47.68
C PRO A 11 -59.82 -39.63 -48.28
N PRO A 12 -60.12 -38.95 -49.41
CA PRO A 12 -59.13 -38.36 -50.32
C PRO A 12 -58.37 -37.14 -49.78
N ALA A 13 -57.08 -37.08 -50.10
CA ALA A 13 -56.16 -36.03 -49.69
C ALA A 13 -56.45 -34.67 -50.37
N ALA A 14 -56.66 -33.65 -49.55
CA ALA A 14 -56.76 -32.26 -49.93
C ALA A 14 -55.36 -31.62 -50.16
N PRO A 15 -55.27 -30.52 -50.93
CA PRO A 15 -54.00 -29.98 -51.45
C PRO A 15 -53.04 -29.42 -50.39
N THR A 16 -51.76 -29.68 -50.60
CA THR A 16 -50.62 -29.32 -49.73
C THR A 16 -50.36 -27.80 -49.65
N PRO A 17 -50.22 -27.22 -48.44
CA PRO A 17 -49.62 -25.89 -48.27
C PRO A 17 -48.09 -25.92 -48.46
N ALA A 18 -47.57 -24.89 -49.11
CA ALA A 18 -46.16 -24.71 -49.44
C ALA A 18 -45.25 -24.60 -48.19
N PRO A 19 -43.99 -25.08 -48.27
CA PRO A 19 -43.04 -24.95 -47.16
C PRO A 19 -42.66 -23.47 -46.91
N PRO A 20 -42.43 -23.08 -45.65
CA PRO A 20 -41.97 -21.74 -45.31
C PRO A 20 -40.57 -21.47 -45.89
N ARG A 21 -40.41 -20.30 -46.52
CA ARG A 21 -39.15 -19.85 -47.12
C ARG A 21 -38.09 -19.61 -46.03
N PRO A 22 -36.81 -20.00 -46.25
CA PRO A 22 -35.74 -19.71 -45.31
C PRO A 22 -35.46 -18.19 -45.23
N PRO A 23 -35.14 -17.66 -44.03
CA PRO A 23 -34.87 -16.24 -43.86
C PRO A 23 -33.57 -15.81 -44.56
N ARG A 24 -33.72 -14.75 -45.35
CA ARG A 24 -32.73 -14.09 -46.22
C ARG A 24 -31.58 -13.49 -45.38
N ARG A 25 -30.34 -13.97 -45.58
CA ARG A 25 -29.12 -13.35 -45.04
C ARG A 25 -28.76 -12.10 -45.85
N ARG A 26 -28.40 -10.99 -45.18
CA ARG A 26 -27.84 -9.78 -45.80
C ARG A 26 -26.33 -9.70 -45.49
N PRO A 27 -25.43 -9.68 -46.49
CA PRO A 27 -23.98 -9.69 -46.32
C PRO A 27 -23.40 -8.28 -46.13
N GLY A 28 -24.00 -7.44 -45.27
CA GLY A 28 -23.69 -6.01 -45.19
C GLY A 28 -23.19 -5.50 -43.83
N LEU A 29 -22.93 -6.38 -42.85
CA LEU A 29 -22.64 -5.97 -41.47
C LEU A 29 -21.13 -6.02 -41.10
N TRP A 30 -20.26 -6.53 -41.97
CA TRP A 30 -18.88 -6.86 -41.58
C TRP A 30 -17.80 -5.88 -42.07
N ALA A 31 -18.17 -4.79 -42.74
CA ALA A 31 -17.21 -3.78 -43.21
C ALA A 31 -17.23 -2.46 -42.42
N GLY A 32 -18.12 -2.31 -41.42
CA GLY A 32 -18.24 -1.07 -40.64
C GLY A 32 -17.56 -1.08 -39.27
N LEU A 33 -17.13 -2.24 -38.78
CA LEU A 33 -16.66 -2.38 -37.38
C LEU A 33 -15.19 -2.03 -37.18
N THR A 34 -14.36 -1.99 -38.22
CA THR A 34 -12.91 -1.79 -38.06
C THR A 34 -12.48 -0.31 -38.03
N ALA A 35 -13.26 0.61 -38.58
CA ALA A 35 -12.90 2.04 -38.57
C ALA A 35 -13.33 2.78 -37.29
N ALA A 36 -14.31 2.26 -36.53
CA ALA A 36 -14.79 2.90 -35.29
C ALA A 36 -13.84 2.70 -34.10
N VAL A 37 -13.00 1.66 -34.11
CA VAL A 37 -12.06 1.38 -33.01
C VAL A 37 -10.86 2.33 -33.03
N VAL A 38 -10.42 2.77 -34.21
CA VAL A 38 -9.23 3.64 -34.32
C VAL A 38 -9.56 5.09 -33.96
N ALA A 39 -10.79 5.55 -34.16
CA ALA A 39 -11.22 6.91 -33.80
C ALA A 39 -11.52 7.09 -32.29
N LEU A 40 -11.87 6.02 -31.55
CA LEU A 40 -12.08 6.07 -30.10
C LEU A 40 -10.78 6.10 -29.29
N ALA A 41 -9.64 5.71 -29.87
CA ALA A 41 -8.35 5.78 -29.20
C ALA A 41 -7.78 7.21 -29.09
N VAL A 42 -8.24 8.14 -29.93
CA VAL A 42 -7.71 9.52 -29.98
C VAL A 42 -8.59 10.53 -29.22
N LEU A 43 -9.86 10.21 -28.96
CA LEU A 43 -10.81 11.10 -28.25
C LEU A 43 -11.03 10.73 -26.77
N ALA A 44 -10.28 9.77 -26.23
CA ALA A 44 -10.23 9.48 -24.78
C ALA A 44 -9.32 10.45 -23.99
N VAL A 45 -8.61 11.35 -24.66
CA VAL A 45 -7.65 12.29 -24.03
C VAL A 45 -8.24 13.69 -23.81
N THR A 46 -9.42 14.03 -24.37
CA THR A 46 -9.98 15.38 -24.23
C THR A 46 -11.51 15.40 -24.14
N GLY A 47 -12.05 15.26 -22.91
CA GLY A 47 -13.23 16.02 -22.46
C GLY A 47 -14.63 15.42 -22.63
N PHE A 48 -15.17 14.85 -21.54
CA PHE A 48 -16.59 14.78 -21.11
C PHE A 48 -16.53 14.24 -19.65
N LEU A 49 -16.78 14.93 -18.54
CA LEU A 49 -17.76 15.99 -18.19
C LEU A 49 -19.19 15.64 -18.63
N ALA A 50 -19.73 14.57 -18.04
CA ALA A 50 -21.17 14.43 -17.80
C ALA A 50 -21.44 14.44 -16.27
N PRO A 51 -22.46 15.16 -15.80
CA PRO A 51 -22.77 15.29 -14.38
C PRO A 51 -23.64 14.13 -13.88
N GLY A 52 -23.25 13.57 -12.73
CA GLY A 52 -24.19 13.11 -11.71
C GLY A 52 -24.54 11.61 -11.65
N PHE A 53 -24.01 10.99 -10.60
CA PHE A 53 -24.70 10.05 -9.72
C PHE A 53 -24.84 8.59 -10.21
N LEU A 54 -24.17 7.69 -9.46
CA LEU A 54 -24.56 6.31 -9.11
C LEU A 54 -23.67 5.18 -9.66
N LEU A 55 -22.52 4.95 -9.01
CA LEU A 55 -22.35 3.93 -7.95
C LEU A 55 -20.85 3.62 -7.70
N GLY A 56 -20.32 4.11 -6.58
CA GLY A 56 -19.04 3.69 -6.00
C GLY A 56 -17.88 4.64 -6.24
N GLU A 57 -17.65 5.55 -5.31
CA GLU A 57 -16.52 6.49 -5.25
C GLU A 57 -15.17 5.75 -5.14
N ASP A 58 -14.52 5.49 -6.26
CA ASP A 58 -13.06 5.40 -6.29
C ASP A 58 -12.53 6.76 -6.74
N GLU A 59 -12.39 7.68 -5.78
CA GLU A 59 -11.51 8.83 -5.98
C GLU A 59 -10.09 8.30 -6.26
N PRO A 60 -9.52 8.53 -7.45
CA PRO A 60 -8.08 8.41 -7.63
C PRO A 60 -7.45 9.59 -6.89
N GLY A 61 -7.32 9.46 -5.57
CA GLY A 61 -6.94 10.61 -4.75
C GLY A 61 -6.65 10.31 -3.29
N ASP A 62 -7.20 9.23 -2.74
CA ASP A 62 -7.08 8.96 -1.31
C ASP A 62 -6.19 7.72 -1.00
N PRO A 63 -5.16 7.85 -0.14
CA PRO A 63 -4.29 6.73 0.23
C PRO A 63 -5.02 5.63 1.03
N ARG A 64 -6.12 5.96 1.72
CA ARG A 64 -6.96 4.99 2.42
C ARG A 64 -7.67 4.05 1.46
N ALA A 65 -8.18 4.56 0.35
CA ALA A 65 -8.83 3.71 -0.67
C ALA A 65 -7.86 2.66 -1.23
N VAL A 66 -6.60 3.05 -1.45
CA VAL A 66 -5.54 2.11 -1.86
C VAL A 66 -5.20 1.12 -0.75
N ALA A 67 -5.13 1.56 0.51
CA ALA A 67 -4.92 0.66 1.65
C ALA A 67 -6.03 -0.40 1.76
N ASP A 68 -7.29 -0.02 1.56
CA ASP A 68 -8.43 -0.95 1.62
C ASP A 68 -8.41 -1.93 0.43
N ARG A 69 -8.06 -1.47 -0.78
CA ARG A 69 -7.84 -2.36 -1.94
C ARG A 69 -6.70 -3.33 -1.72
N LEU A 70 -5.61 -2.87 -1.09
CA LEU A 70 -4.48 -3.71 -0.74
C LEU A 70 -4.87 -4.83 0.23
N VAL A 71 -5.64 -4.50 1.26
CA VAL A 71 -6.18 -5.49 2.19
C VAL A 71 -7.12 -6.46 1.50
N GLY A 72 -7.99 -5.95 0.62
CA GLY A 72 -8.87 -6.76 -0.20
C GLY A 72 -8.09 -7.79 -1.04
N GLY A 73 -7.09 -7.34 -1.78
CA GLY A 73 -6.25 -8.19 -2.64
C GLY A 73 -5.43 -9.22 -1.86
N LEU A 74 -4.87 -8.85 -0.71
CA LEU A 74 -4.10 -9.77 0.15
C LEU A 74 -5.01 -10.84 0.78
N ASN A 75 -6.20 -10.47 1.25
CA ASN A 75 -7.16 -11.43 1.80
C ASN A 75 -7.78 -12.35 0.72
N SER A 76 -8.00 -11.83 -0.49
CA SER A 76 -8.52 -12.62 -1.62
C SER A 76 -7.43 -13.43 -2.34
N ARG A 77 -6.15 -13.17 -2.02
CA ARG A 77 -4.97 -13.76 -2.68
C ARG A 77 -4.91 -13.46 -4.17
N ASP A 78 -5.39 -12.28 -4.54
CA ASP A 78 -5.43 -11.83 -5.92
C ASP A 78 -4.10 -11.16 -6.29
N ALA A 79 -3.15 -12.00 -6.72
CA ALA A 79 -1.82 -11.52 -7.13
C ALA A 79 -1.89 -10.53 -8.30
N VAL A 80 -2.90 -10.64 -9.18
CA VAL A 80 -3.05 -9.74 -10.33
C VAL A 80 -3.53 -8.38 -9.84
N ALA A 81 -4.57 -8.34 -9.00
CA ALA A 81 -5.06 -7.09 -8.43
C ALA A 81 -3.99 -6.39 -7.56
N LEU A 82 -3.15 -7.16 -6.85
CA LEU A 82 -2.05 -6.59 -6.07
C LEU A 82 -0.90 -6.05 -6.94
N ASP A 83 -0.60 -6.71 -8.06
CA ASP A 83 0.41 -6.24 -9.00
C ASP A 83 -0.03 -4.93 -9.69
N GLU A 84 -1.32 -4.79 -9.99
CA GLU A 84 -1.90 -3.55 -10.54
C GLU A 84 -1.79 -2.34 -9.59
N LEU A 85 -1.71 -2.57 -8.28
CA LEU A 85 -1.56 -1.49 -7.29
C LEU A 85 -0.11 -1.01 -7.14
N LYS A 86 0.88 -1.70 -7.73
CA LYS A 86 2.32 -1.40 -7.60
C LYS A 86 2.70 -0.06 -8.18
N CYS A 87 3.56 0.63 -7.44
CA CYS A 87 4.30 1.74 -8.04
C CYS A 87 5.26 1.20 -9.13
N PRO A 88 5.47 1.95 -10.23
CA PRO A 88 6.47 1.58 -11.23
C PRO A 88 7.88 1.42 -10.65
N THR A 89 8.16 2.12 -9.56
CA THR A 89 9.42 2.11 -8.81
C THR A 89 9.38 1.23 -7.57
N ALA A 90 8.37 0.36 -7.40
CA ALA A 90 8.17 -0.43 -6.20
C ALA A 90 9.43 -1.23 -5.81
N GLU A 91 9.67 -1.32 -4.49
CA GLU A 91 10.78 -2.08 -3.94
C GLU A 91 10.54 -3.60 -4.06
N PRO A 92 11.59 -4.44 -4.12
CA PRO A 92 11.46 -5.89 -4.28
C PRO A 92 10.63 -6.59 -3.19
N ASP A 93 10.47 -5.95 -2.03
CA ASP A 93 9.67 -6.49 -0.94
C ASP A 93 8.16 -6.51 -1.27
N VAL A 94 7.71 -5.66 -2.20
CA VAL A 94 6.34 -5.68 -2.72
C VAL A 94 6.07 -6.95 -3.53
N ASP A 95 6.99 -7.34 -4.42
CA ASP A 95 6.90 -8.60 -5.17
C ASP A 95 6.89 -9.82 -4.25
N ARG A 96 7.67 -9.76 -3.16
CA ARG A 96 7.71 -10.81 -2.15
C ARG A 96 6.39 -10.90 -1.39
N ALA A 97 5.75 -9.78 -1.09
CA ALA A 97 4.45 -9.72 -0.46
C ALA A 97 3.35 -10.31 -1.37
N ILE A 98 3.36 -9.99 -2.66
CA ILE A 98 2.43 -10.55 -3.66
C ILE A 98 2.59 -12.07 -3.75
N THR A 99 3.83 -12.54 -3.91
CA THR A 99 4.12 -13.97 -4.03
C THR A 99 3.79 -14.73 -2.74
N GLY A 100 3.84 -14.06 -1.59
CA GLY A 100 3.52 -14.62 -0.28
C GLY A 100 2.08 -14.38 0.19
N ALA A 101 1.19 -13.83 -0.64
CA ALA A 101 -0.17 -13.47 -0.25
C ALA A 101 -1.01 -14.70 0.19
N ASP A 102 -0.66 -15.90 -0.27
CA ASP A 102 -1.28 -17.16 0.12
C ASP A 102 -1.18 -17.47 1.63
N ARG A 103 -0.13 -16.94 2.28
CA ARG A 103 0.14 -17.11 3.71
C ARG A 103 -0.59 -16.12 4.60
N VAL A 104 -1.14 -15.05 4.01
CA VAL A 104 -1.81 -13.97 4.73
C VAL A 104 -3.28 -14.33 4.98
N ARG A 105 -3.78 -14.02 6.18
CA ARG A 105 -5.19 -14.17 6.57
C ARG A 105 -5.63 -13.05 7.49
N ASP A 106 -6.93 -12.79 7.50
CA ASP A 106 -7.60 -11.86 8.43
C ASP A 106 -6.93 -10.48 8.49
N LEU A 107 -6.45 -10.02 7.33
CA LEU A 107 -5.79 -8.74 7.22
C LEU A 107 -6.82 -7.61 7.33
N SER A 108 -6.49 -6.59 8.11
CA SER A 108 -7.30 -5.39 8.27
C SER A 108 -6.40 -4.16 8.36
N VAL A 109 -6.90 -3.02 7.90
CA VAL A 109 -6.17 -1.77 8.03
C VAL A 109 -6.30 -1.27 9.45
N ASP A 110 -5.18 -1.12 10.14
CA ASP A 110 -5.11 -0.58 11.49
C ASP A 110 -5.12 0.95 11.48
N SER A 111 -4.21 1.55 10.70
CA SER A 111 -4.15 3.00 10.55
C SER A 111 -3.57 3.41 9.19
N VAL A 112 -3.94 4.59 8.73
CA VAL A 112 -3.29 5.28 7.60
C VAL A 112 -2.83 6.63 8.12
N ARG A 113 -1.55 6.94 7.93
CA ARG A 113 -0.95 8.22 8.29
C ARG A 113 -0.41 8.87 7.03
N GLU A 114 -0.92 10.03 6.69
CA GLU A 114 -0.37 10.82 5.60
C GLU A 114 0.96 11.43 6.06
N GLY A 115 2.04 11.10 5.36
CA GLY A 115 3.36 11.68 5.62
C GLY A 115 3.52 13.01 4.87
N SER A 116 3.04 13.06 3.63
CA SER A 116 3.00 14.25 2.79
C SER A 116 1.90 14.13 1.73
N ALA A 117 1.69 15.20 0.94
CA ALA A 117 0.77 15.16 -0.20
C ALA A 117 1.10 14.07 -1.25
N MET A 118 2.33 13.51 -1.21
CA MET A 118 2.78 12.48 -2.14
C MET A 118 3.11 11.15 -1.45
N GLU A 119 3.03 11.05 -0.12
CA GLU A 119 3.41 9.84 0.61
C GLU A 119 2.47 9.58 1.79
N ALA A 120 2.08 8.32 1.95
CA ALA A 120 1.30 7.86 3.10
C ALA A 120 1.84 6.52 3.62
N VAL A 121 1.72 6.31 4.92
CA VAL A 121 2.11 5.07 5.58
C VAL A 121 0.85 4.36 6.05
N VAL A 122 0.70 3.11 5.64
CA VAL A 122 -0.39 2.23 6.08
C VAL A 122 0.14 1.22 7.07
N SER A 123 -0.54 1.05 8.20
CA SER A 123 -0.30 -0.05 9.13
C SER A 123 -1.45 -1.05 9.01
N LEU A 124 -1.11 -2.33 8.85
CA LEU A 124 -2.05 -3.44 8.72
C LEU A 124 -1.83 -4.42 9.87
N ARG A 125 -2.90 -5.10 10.29
CA ARG A 125 -2.82 -6.22 11.22
C ARG A 125 -3.53 -7.43 10.63
N GLY A 126 -2.93 -8.59 10.78
CA GLY A 126 -3.51 -9.85 10.32
C GLY A 126 -2.71 -11.03 10.83
N GLN A 127 -2.77 -12.13 10.10
CA GLN A 127 -2.01 -13.34 10.39
C GLN A 127 -1.16 -13.72 9.17
N VAL A 128 0.06 -14.16 9.42
CA VAL A 128 0.93 -14.78 8.41
C VAL A 128 1.27 -16.17 8.90
N ASP A 129 0.95 -17.19 8.13
CA ASP A 129 1.09 -18.60 8.53
C ASP A 129 0.38 -18.92 9.87
N GLY A 130 -0.74 -18.23 10.15
CA GLY A 130 -1.50 -18.35 11.39
C GLY A 130 -0.90 -17.61 12.61
N VAL A 131 0.19 -16.85 12.42
CA VAL A 131 0.81 -16.05 13.46
C VAL A 131 0.34 -14.59 13.38
N PRO A 132 -0.25 -14.03 14.46
CA PRO A 132 -0.62 -12.62 14.51
C PRO A 132 0.59 -11.72 14.19
N SER A 133 0.47 -10.93 13.14
CA SER A 133 1.55 -10.11 12.62
C SER A 133 1.04 -8.71 12.30
N SER A 134 1.90 -7.71 12.54
CA SER A 134 1.67 -6.34 12.11
C SER A 134 2.49 -6.09 10.86
N MET A 135 1.96 -5.34 9.92
CA MET A 135 2.63 -5.00 8.66
C MET A 135 2.58 -3.49 8.45
N ARG A 136 3.58 -2.93 7.79
CA ARG A 136 3.60 -1.53 7.40
C ARG A 136 3.90 -1.41 5.92
N GLY A 137 3.07 -0.69 5.20
CA GLY A 137 3.29 -0.35 3.79
C GLY A 137 3.54 1.13 3.62
N ARG A 138 4.35 1.50 2.63
CA ARG A 138 4.43 2.88 2.11
C ARG A 138 3.64 2.99 0.82
N LEU A 139 2.85 4.04 0.72
CA LEU A 139 2.08 4.43 -0.45
C LEU A 139 2.66 5.71 -1.02
N LEU A 140 2.75 5.81 -2.34
CA LEU A 140 3.18 7.00 -3.05
C LEU A 140 2.10 7.49 -4.01
N ASN A 141 1.94 8.80 -4.09
CA ASN A 141 1.16 9.42 -5.15
C ASN A 141 2.07 9.68 -6.35
N SER A 142 1.90 8.88 -7.41
CA SER A 142 2.60 9.06 -8.68
C SER A 142 1.63 9.65 -9.70
N GLY A 143 1.72 10.96 -9.94
CA GLY A 143 0.99 11.62 -11.02
C GLY A 143 -0.53 11.65 -10.84
N GLY A 144 -1.03 11.67 -9.60
CA GLY A 144 -2.46 11.69 -9.28
C GLY A 144 -3.05 10.32 -8.95
N SER A 145 -2.25 9.25 -9.03
CA SER A 145 -2.65 7.91 -8.58
C SER A 145 -1.77 7.44 -7.43
N TRP A 146 -2.42 6.97 -6.35
CA TRP A 146 -1.74 6.31 -5.25
C TRP A 146 -1.42 4.86 -5.60
N CYS A 147 -0.23 4.41 -5.21
CA CYS A 147 0.28 3.06 -5.42
C CYS A 147 1.09 2.62 -4.19
N TRP A 148 1.24 1.32 -3.95
CA TRP A 148 2.15 0.83 -2.90
C TRP A 148 3.59 0.70 -3.42
N GLN A 149 4.50 1.23 -2.62
CA GLN A 149 5.92 1.35 -2.94
C GLN A 149 6.75 0.32 -2.17
N ASP A 150 6.39 0.03 -0.92
CA ASP A 150 7.18 -0.82 -0.03
C ASP A 150 6.26 -1.48 1.02
N PHE A 151 6.70 -2.62 1.54
CA PHE A 151 6.00 -3.42 2.53
C PHE A 151 6.96 -4.15 3.48
N SER A 152 6.81 -3.89 4.77
CA SER A 152 7.61 -4.50 5.84
C SER A 152 6.74 -5.28 6.83
N LEU A 153 7.17 -6.51 7.14
CA LEU A 153 6.55 -7.41 8.11
C LEU A 153 7.19 -7.21 9.47
N PHE A 154 6.39 -6.86 10.48
CA PHE A 154 6.79 -6.84 11.88
C PHE A 154 6.10 -7.99 12.59
N THR A 155 6.86 -9.04 12.90
CA THR A 155 6.33 -10.15 13.70
C THR A 155 6.15 -9.69 15.14
N SER A 156 4.89 -9.43 15.51
CA SER A 156 4.47 -9.15 16.88
C SER A 156 4.42 -10.44 17.72
N GLY A 157 5.54 -11.17 17.79
CA GLY A 157 5.61 -12.41 18.58
C GLY A 157 5.94 -12.15 20.06
N PRO A 158 5.34 -12.87 21.04
CA PRO A 158 5.91 -12.91 22.38
C PRO A 158 7.30 -13.55 22.30
N ARG A 159 8.32 -12.82 22.75
CA ARG A 159 9.73 -13.24 22.76
C ARG A 159 9.89 -14.59 23.47
N SER A 160 9.89 -15.68 22.70
CA SER A 160 10.31 -17.00 23.17
C SER A 160 11.83 -17.08 23.03
N SER A 161 12.50 -17.01 24.16
CA SER A 161 13.94 -17.16 24.33
C SER A 161 14.39 -18.52 23.78
N ALA A 162 15.24 -18.52 22.76
CA ALA A 162 16.10 -19.66 22.43
C ALA A 162 17.53 -19.15 22.14
N PRO A 163 18.58 -19.81 22.66
CA PRO A 163 19.93 -19.26 22.72
C PRO A 163 20.83 -19.69 21.55
N SER A 164 21.93 -18.95 21.38
CA SER A 164 23.18 -19.23 20.61
C SER A 164 23.37 -18.27 19.41
N SER A 165 24.44 -17.50 19.25
CA SER A 165 25.70 -17.34 19.98
C SER A 165 26.35 -15.98 19.63
N ALA A 166 26.95 -15.35 20.65
CA ALA A 166 28.07 -14.41 20.62
C ALA A 166 28.00 -13.10 19.78
N SER A 167 27.55 -12.00 20.42
CA SER A 167 28.18 -10.65 20.36
C SER A 167 27.49 -9.70 21.37
N PRO A 168 28.12 -8.61 21.82
CA PRO A 168 28.05 -8.13 23.21
C PRO A 168 26.66 -7.63 23.60
N SER A 169 26.31 -7.95 24.85
CA SER A 169 25.08 -7.66 25.57
C SER A 169 24.39 -6.35 25.16
N ALA A 170 23.24 -6.46 24.51
CA ALA A 170 22.29 -5.36 24.44
C ALA A 170 21.57 -5.26 25.79
N ASP A 171 22.10 -4.41 26.67
CA ASP A 171 21.39 -4.00 27.88
C ASP A 171 20.00 -3.45 27.51
N PRO A 172 18.93 -3.84 28.22
CA PRO A 172 17.59 -3.28 28.01
C PRO A 172 17.52 -1.76 28.22
N ALA A 173 18.56 -1.15 28.80
CA ALA A 173 18.75 0.29 28.85
C ALA A 173 19.00 0.93 27.48
N GLN A 174 19.57 0.20 26.51
CA GLN A 174 19.97 0.74 25.20
C GLN A 174 18.77 1.14 24.33
N ASN A 175 17.62 0.46 24.46
CA ASN A 175 16.42 0.75 23.66
C ASN A 175 15.38 1.57 24.42
N SER A 176 15.76 2.18 25.54
CA SER A 176 14.90 3.18 26.19
C SER A 176 14.77 4.42 25.30
N PRO A 177 13.63 5.14 25.33
CA PRO A 177 13.46 6.40 24.62
C PRO A 177 14.61 7.37 24.87
N LEU A 178 15.05 7.48 26.13
CA LEU A 178 16.15 8.33 26.53
C LEU A 178 17.51 7.88 25.95
N ALA A 179 17.78 6.57 25.86
CA ALA A 179 19.02 6.08 25.25
C ALA A 179 19.03 6.21 23.72
N VAL A 180 17.86 6.13 23.06
CA VAL A 180 17.73 6.40 21.62
C VAL A 180 17.91 7.90 21.35
N ALA A 181 17.27 8.75 22.15
CA ALA A 181 17.45 10.20 22.13
C ALA A 181 18.92 10.59 22.32
N GLN A 182 19.61 9.96 23.28
CA GLN A 182 21.03 10.21 23.54
C GLN A 182 21.90 9.87 22.33
N ARG A 183 21.74 8.68 21.75
CA ARG A 183 22.51 8.28 20.56
C ARG A 183 22.29 9.21 19.37
N PHE A 184 21.05 9.68 19.20
CA PHE A 184 20.72 10.64 18.14
C PHE A 184 21.38 12.00 18.38
N VAL A 185 21.31 12.53 19.60
CA VAL A 185 21.98 13.79 19.97
C VAL A 185 23.50 13.69 19.86
N ASP A 186 24.09 12.56 20.25
CA ASP A 186 25.52 12.32 20.11
C ASP A 186 25.95 12.34 18.64
N ALA A 187 25.17 11.73 17.74
CA ALA A 187 25.41 11.78 16.30
C ALA A 187 25.31 13.23 15.75
N LEU A 188 24.31 14.00 16.18
CA LEU A 188 24.18 15.42 15.81
C LEU A 188 25.38 16.25 16.26
N ASN A 189 25.81 16.09 17.52
CA ASN A 189 26.97 16.78 18.08
C ASN A 189 28.29 16.38 17.41
N ALA A 190 28.41 15.11 16.98
CA ALA A 190 29.52 14.62 16.18
C ALA A 190 29.48 15.10 14.72
N LYS A 191 28.42 15.81 14.32
CA LYS A 191 28.13 16.22 12.94
C LYS A 191 28.01 15.03 11.98
N ASP A 192 27.63 13.87 12.50
CA ASP A 192 27.45 12.64 11.74
C ASP A 192 26.01 12.51 11.28
N GLY A 193 25.69 13.24 10.20
CA GLY A 193 24.37 13.20 9.56
C GLY A 193 23.90 11.78 9.21
N PRO A 194 24.73 10.96 8.54
CA PRO A 194 24.38 9.57 8.23
C PRO A 194 24.08 8.72 9.48
N ALA A 195 24.85 8.87 10.57
CA ALA A 195 24.54 8.15 11.81
C ALA A 195 23.23 8.64 12.45
N ALA A 196 22.95 9.94 12.42
CA ALA A 196 21.68 10.49 12.91
C ALA A 196 20.49 10.01 12.06
N GLU A 197 20.63 9.96 10.74
CA GLU A 197 19.63 9.42 9.80
C GLU A 197 19.42 7.91 9.97
N ALA A 198 20.45 7.15 10.33
CA ALA A 198 20.30 5.73 10.63
C ALA A 198 19.51 5.45 11.92
N ILE A 199 19.44 6.43 12.84
CA ILE A 199 18.66 6.36 14.09
C ILE A 199 17.23 6.89 13.88
N ALA A 200 17.01 7.70 12.84
CA ALA A 200 15.70 8.18 12.45
C ALA A 200 14.78 7.03 12.02
N CYS A 201 13.50 7.17 12.32
CA CYS A 201 12.50 6.29 11.75
C CYS A 201 12.38 6.55 10.24
N GLY A 202 12.29 5.50 9.41
CA GLY A 202 12.23 5.64 7.95
C GLY A 202 11.08 6.51 7.43
N PHE A 203 10.02 6.72 8.21
CA PHE A 203 8.89 7.60 7.87
C PHE A 203 9.13 9.08 8.22
N ALA A 204 10.12 9.41 9.04
CA ALA A 204 10.43 10.78 9.45
C ALA A 204 11.28 11.53 8.39
N GLY A 205 11.59 10.85 7.27
CA GLY A 205 12.74 11.11 6.41
C GLY A 205 12.91 12.54 5.94
N GLN A 206 11.91 13.19 5.35
CA GLN A 206 12.14 14.48 4.70
C GLN A 206 12.33 15.64 5.69
N GLN A 207 11.50 15.71 6.72
CA GLN A 207 11.57 16.77 7.72
C GLN A 207 12.77 16.59 8.65
N LEU A 208 13.02 15.35 9.06
CA LEU A 208 14.12 15.05 9.95
C LEU A 208 15.48 15.18 9.26
N SER A 209 15.63 14.73 8.01
CA SER A 209 16.89 14.90 7.26
C SER A 209 17.20 16.38 7.00
N THR A 210 16.17 17.19 6.75
CA THR A 210 16.35 18.66 6.62
C THR A 210 16.84 19.27 7.94
N ALA A 211 16.26 18.86 9.07
CA ALA A 211 16.68 19.34 10.39
C ALA A 211 18.10 18.86 10.73
N VAL A 212 18.41 17.57 10.53
CA VAL A 212 19.72 16.96 10.72
C VAL A 212 20.77 17.69 9.87
N GLY A 213 20.49 17.94 8.59
CA GLY A 213 21.39 18.66 7.69
C GLY A 213 21.68 20.08 8.17
N LYS A 214 20.68 20.82 8.66
CA LYS A 214 20.87 22.17 9.23
C LYS A 214 21.70 22.14 10.51
N ILE A 215 21.40 21.21 11.42
CA ILE A 215 22.07 21.09 12.72
C ILE A 215 23.54 20.68 12.53
N THR A 216 23.80 19.69 11.68
CA THR A 216 25.16 19.18 11.43
C THR A 216 26.03 20.15 10.61
N ALA A 217 25.42 21.03 9.80
CA ALA A 217 26.13 22.12 9.12
C ALA A 217 26.62 23.21 10.09
N GLY A 218 25.90 23.42 11.20
CA GLY A 218 26.28 24.37 12.26
C GLY A 218 27.31 23.80 13.24
N ALA A 219 27.40 24.41 14.41
CA ALA A 219 28.15 23.92 15.58
C ALA A 219 27.18 23.52 16.71
N PRO A 220 26.63 22.29 16.66
CA PRO A 220 25.72 21.79 17.69
C PRO A 220 26.48 21.41 18.97
N ALA A 221 25.94 21.86 20.10
CA ALA A 221 26.30 21.43 21.45
C ALA A 221 25.00 21.18 22.22
N LEU A 222 24.30 20.13 21.79
CA LEU A 222 22.99 19.72 22.30
C LEU A 222 23.17 18.75 23.48
N THR A 223 22.19 18.73 24.39
CA THR A 223 22.13 17.88 25.59
C THR A 223 20.74 17.30 25.72
N VAL A 224 20.66 16.02 26.08
CA VAL A 224 19.38 15.37 26.41
C VAL A 224 19.00 15.72 27.85
N GLY A 225 17.75 16.16 28.02
CA GLY A 225 17.12 16.54 29.28
C GLY A 225 16.21 15.43 29.82
N ALA A 226 15.09 15.83 30.41
CA ALA A 226 14.18 14.90 31.07
C ALA A 226 13.49 13.95 30.08
N ASP A 227 13.18 12.73 30.56
CA ASP A 227 12.32 11.77 29.86
C ASP A 227 10.88 12.31 29.79
N THR A 228 10.28 12.29 28.61
CA THR A 228 8.93 12.80 28.36
C THR A 228 7.87 11.69 28.26
N GLY A 229 8.25 10.43 28.54
CA GLY A 229 7.44 9.23 28.38
C GLY A 229 7.49 8.65 26.96
N THR A 230 7.57 9.50 25.94
CA THR A 230 7.68 9.10 24.52
C THR A 230 9.01 9.53 23.89
N GLY A 231 9.95 10.05 24.68
CA GLY A 231 11.19 10.61 24.16
C GLY A 231 11.95 11.36 25.24
N ALA A 232 12.59 12.47 24.85
CA ALA A 232 13.30 13.31 25.81
C ALA A 232 13.28 14.79 25.39
N GLU A 233 13.44 15.67 26.38
CA GLU A 233 13.73 17.08 26.13
C GLU A 233 15.13 17.23 25.53
N ILE A 234 15.31 18.18 24.62
CA ILE A 234 16.60 18.56 24.07
C ILE A 234 16.85 20.03 24.41
N GLY A 235 18.03 20.33 24.92
CA GLY A 235 18.48 21.71 25.12
C GLY A 235 19.91 21.87 24.62
N GLY A 236 20.44 23.08 24.63
CA GLY A 236 21.87 23.32 24.38
C GLY A 236 22.11 24.53 23.51
N GLN A 237 23.14 24.46 22.67
CA GLN A 237 23.51 25.52 21.74
C GLN A 237 23.60 25.03 20.31
N LEU A 238 23.20 25.88 19.37
CA LEU A 238 23.46 25.72 17.95
C LEU A 238 24.03 27.04 17.43
N ASP A 239 25.24 26.98 16.85
CA ASP A 239 25.96 28.17 16.37
C ASP A 239 26.14 29.26 17.43
N GLY A 240 26.27 28.85 18.70
CA GLY A 240 26.42 29.75 19.85
C GLY A 240 25.12 30.39 20.35
N GLY A 241 23.98 30.13 19.71
CA GLY A 241 22.65 30.52 20.18
C GLY A 241 22.00 29.41 21.02
N PRO A 242 21.27 29.72 22.09
CA PRO A 242 20.55 28.71 22.86
C PRO A 242 19.40 28.13 22.03
N VAL A 243 19.23 26.81 22.09
CA VAL A 243 18.11 26.11 21.48
C VAL A 243 17.47 25.16 22.49
N SER A 244 16.17 24.95 22.37
CA SER A 244 15.45 23.99 23.21
C SER A 244 14.28 23.36 22.48
N GLY A 245 13.88 22.17 22.92
CA GLY A 245 12.76 21.46 22.36
C GLY A 245 12.72 20.00 22.81
N SER A 246 12.34 19.11 21.92
CA SER A 246 12.13 17.69 22.24
C SER A 246 12.42 16.78 21.06
N VAL A 247 12.82 15.56 21.39
CA VAL A 247 12.93 14.44 20.46
C VAL A 247 11.89 13.40 20.84
N GLU A 248 11.13 12.94 19.86
CA GLU A 248 10.14 11.87 20.04
C GLU A 248 10.72 10.57 19.52
N VAL A 249 10.64 9.53 20.35
CA VAL A 249 11.11 8.19 20.05
C VAL A 249 9.92 7.24 19.96
N GLN A 250 9.81 6.58 18.82
CA GLN A 250 8.76 5.59 18.57
C GLN A 250 9.43 4.30 18.11
N ASP A 251 9.07 3.18 18.72
CA ASP A 251 9.57 1.85 18.35
C ASP A 251 11.11 1.72 18.29
N GLY A 252 11.82 2.53 19.10
CA GLY A 252 13.29 2.50 19.18
C GLY A 252 14.03 3.35 18.15
N CYS A 253 13.33 4.19 17.39
CA CYS A 253 13.90 5.16 16.45
C CYS A 253 13.34 6.56 16.68
N VAL A 254 14.03 7.59 16.17
CA VAL A 254 13.58 8.99 16.29
C VAL A 254 12.49 9.29 15.26
N ALA A 255 11.29 9.57 15.74
CA ALA A 255 10.11 9.86 14.92
C ALA A 255 9.97 11.36 14.60
N ALA A 256 10.41 12.22 15.52
CA ALA A 256 10.34 13.66 15.35
C ALA A 256 11.45 14.36 16.15
N LEU A 257 11.88 15.52 15.63
CA LEU A 257 12.75 16.45 16.32
C LEU A 257 12.12 17.84 16.22
N ASN A 258 11.83 18.43 17.37
CA ASN A 258 11.32 19.79 17.48
C ASN A 258 12.37 20.61 18.23
N LEU A 259 12.95 21.61 17.56
CA LEU A 259 13.87 22.57 18.18
C LEU A 259 13.37 23.98 17.89
N ALA A 260 13.37 24.82 18.91
CA ALA A 260 13.01 26.23 18.88
C ALA A 260 14.24 27.11 19.14
#